data_AF-X1KE10-F1
#
_entry.id   AF-X1KE10-F1
#
_cell.length_a   1.000
_cell.length_b   1.000
_cell.length_c   1.000
_cell.angle_alpha   90.00
_cell.angle_beta   90.00
_cell.angle_gamma   90.00
#
_symmetry.space_group_name_H-M   'P 1'
#
loop_
_entity.id
_entity.type
_entity.pdbx_description
1 polymer ?
#
loop_
_entity_poly.entity_id
_entity_poly.type
_entity_poly.pdbx_seq_one_letter_code
_entity_poly.pdbx_strand_id
1 'polypeptide(L)'
;MTLQTIWGYVHMFVYDTGRDMLAKGVIPAGNMLPEVAFIKLGWALGQTEDPEEVKKIMLTPIMDEITEREPYNGYLVYQGGVPEVEDFIRKFRK
;
A
#
# COMPACT_ATOMS: atom_id res chain seq x y z
N MET A 1 -2.52 -8.50 0.81
CA MET A 1 -1.88 -8.83 -0.48
C MET A 1 -1.14 -7.60 -0.96
N THR A 2 0.13 -7.77 -1.31
CA THR A 2 1.04 -6.74 -1.85
C THR A 2 1.65 -7.25 -3.16
N LEU A 3 2.41 -6.40 -3.87
CA LEU A 3 3.03 -6.76 -5.15
C LEU A 3 4.51 -7.12 -4.97
N GLN A 4 4.94 -8.23 -5.60
CA GLN A 4 6.37 -8.53 -5.74
C GLN A 4 7.07 -7.54 -6.68
N THR A 5 6.33 -6.92 -7.61
CA THR A 5 6.89 -5.95 -8.54
C THR A 5 7.33 -4.66 -7.86
N ILE A 6 7.04 -4.45 -6.56
CA ILE A 6 7.35 -3.25 -5.77
C ILE A 6 6.55 -2.03 -6.24
N TRP A 7 6.55 -1.75 -7.54
CA TRP A 7 5.82 -0.67 -8.17
C TRP A 7 4.41 -1.09 -8.57
N GLY A 8 3.46 -0.17 -8.38
CA GLY A 8 2.08 -0.29 -8.82
C GLY A 8 1.08 -0.47 -7.69
N TYR A 9 -0.18 -0.67 -8.09
CA TYR A 9 -1.32 -0.70 -7.20
C TYR A 9 -2.03 -2.06 -7.27
N VAL A 10 -2.24 -2.71 -6.12
CA VAL A 10 -2.97 -3.97 -6.04
C VAL A 10 -4.45 -3.74 -6.34
N HIS A 11 -4.92 -4.23 -7.50
CA HIS A 11 -6.33 -4.19 -7.88
C HIS A 11 -6.85 -5.59 -8.24
N MET A 12 -7.43 -6.29 -7.26
CA MET A 12 -7.78 -7.72 -7.37
C MET A 12 -9.09 -8.00 -8.14
N PHE A 13 -9.76 -6.97 -8.68
CA PHE A 13 -11.01 -7.14 -9.43
C PHE A 13 -10.84 -7.47 -10.92
N VAL A 14 -9.61 -7.40 -11.45
CA VAL A 14 -9.35 -7.52 -12.90
C VAL A 14 -9.32 -8.98 -13.37
N TYR A 15 -8.62 -9.84 -12.63
CA TYR A 15 -8.39 -11.23 -13.01
C TYR A 15 -9.16 -12.19 -12.10
N ASP A 16 -9.58 -13.34 -12.63
CA ASP A 16 -10.32 -14.38 -11.89
C ASP A 16 -9.61 -14.78 -10.60
N THR A 17 -8.30 -15.04 -10.67
CA THR A 17 -7.49 -15.40 -9.51
C THR A 17 -7.55 -14.34 -8.40
N GLY A 18 -7.58 -13.05 -8.75
CA GLY A 18 -7.71 -11.98 -7.78
C GLY A 18 -9.09 -11.96 -7.12
N ARG A 19 -10.15 -12.18 -7.91
CA ARG A 19 -11.53 -12.26 -7.41
C ARG A 19 -11.74 -13.48 -6.51
N ASP A 20 -11.13 -14.61 -6.83
CA ASP A 20 -11.13 -15.81 -5.99
C ASP A 20 -10.45 -15.58 -4.64
N MET A 21 -9.34 -14.84 -4.65
CA MET A 21 -8.65 -14.47 -3.41
C MET A 21 -9.48 -13.51 -2.55
N LEU A 22 -10.14 -12.52 -3.17
CA LEU A 22 -11.08 -11.63 -2.47
C LEU A 22 -12.22 -12.43 -1.82
N ALA A 23 -12.81 -13.39 -2.55
CA ALA A 23 -13.86 -14.27 -2.04
C ALA A 23 -13.41 -15.13 -0.85
N LYS A 24 -12.10 -15.39 -0.72
CA LYS A 24 -11.47 -16.08 0.42
C LYS A 24 -11.06 -15.15 1.57
N GLY A 25 -11.37 -13.85 1.48
CA GLY A 25 -11.06 -12.87 2.52
C GLY A 25 -9.66 -12.25 2.44
N VAL A 26 -8.93 -12.44 1.34
CA VAL A 26 -7.64 -11.78 1.14
C VAL A 26 -7.85 -10.27 0.93
N ILE A 27 -7.12 -9.45 1.67
CA ILE A 27 -7.27 -7.99 1.65
C ILE A 27 -6.25 -7.37 0.68
N PRO A 28 -6.66 -6.57 -0.33
CA PRO A 28 -5.74 -5.82 -1.19
C PRO A 28 -5.19 -4.61 -0.44
N ALA A 29 -3.86 -4.48 -0.34
CA ALA A 29 -3.21 -3.41 0.42
C ALA A 29 -2.83 -2.19 -0.44
N GLY A 30 -3.53 -1.94 -1.55
CA GLY A 30 -3.26 -0.83 -2.46
C GLY A 30 -1.82 -0.86 -3.00
N ASN A 31 -1.10 0.24 -2.89
CA ASN A 31 0.32 0.36 -3.25
C ASN A 31 1.27 0.30 -2.06
N MET A 32 0.84 -0.27 -0.92
CA MET A 32 1.73 -0.46 0.22
C MET A 32 2.87 -1.43 -0.13
N LEU A 33 4.09 -1.05 0.22
CA LEU A 33 5.27 -1.90 0.04
C LEU A 33 5.13 -3.20 0.86
N PRO A 34 5.60 -4.36 0.34
CA PRO A 34 5.55 -5.63 1.07
C PRO A 34 6.18 -5.57 2.47
N GLU A 35 7.33 -4.91 2.61
CA GLU A 35 8.06 -4.75 3.86
C GLU A 35 7.27 -3.89 4.86
N VAL A 36 6.66 -2.81 4.38
CA VAL A 36 5.83 -1.92 5.21
C VAL A 36 4.56 -2.64 5.66
N ALA A 37 3.91 -3.40 4.77
CA ALA A 37 2.75 -4.20 5.10
C ALA A 37 3.04 -5.26 6.17
N PHE A 38 4.22 -5.89 6.10
CA PHE A 38 4.64 -6.87 7.09
C PHE A 38 4.79 -6.24 8.49
N ILE A 39 5.51 -5.12 8.58
CA ILE A 39 5.71 -4.42 9.86
C ILE A 39 4.40 -3.82 10.38
N LYS A 40 3.61 -3.18 9.53
CA LYS A 40 2.32 -2.59 9.91
C LYS A 40 1.35 -3.65 10.41
N LEU A 41 1.33 -4.84 9.81
CA LEU A 41 0.49 -5.94 10.29
C LEU A 41 0.91 -6.40 11.68
N GLY A 42 2.21 -6.56 11.93
CA GLY A 42 2.72 -6.89 13.26
C GLY A 42 2.34 -5.84 14.31
N TRP A 43 2.40 -4.56 13.95
CA TRP A 43 1.98 -3.47 14.82
C TRP A 43 0.45 -3.46 15.05
N ALA A 44 -0.35 -3.64 14.00
CA ALA A 44 -1.81 -3.63 14.06
C ALA A 44 -2.36 -4.77 14.93
N LEU A 45 -1.79 -5.98 14.81
CA LEU A 45 -2.12 -7.12 15.67
C LEU A 45 -1.71 -6.89 17.14
N GLY A 46 -0.77 -5.98 17.40
CA GLY A 46 -0.44 -5.52 18.75
C GLY A 46 -1.42 -4.50 19.32
N GLN A 47 -2.31 -3.91 18.50
CA GLN A 47 -3.30 -2.92 18.95
C GLN A 47 -4.66 -3.55 19.27
N THR A 48 -5.02 -4.64 18.59
CA THR A 48 -6.34 -5.27 18.73
C THR A 48 -6.32 -6.72 18.25
N GLU A 49 -7.18 -7.55 18.84
CA GLU A 49 -7.42 -8.94 18.41
C GLU A 49 -8.60 -9.06 17.43
N ASP A 50 -9.38 -7.99 17.21
CA ASP A 50 -10.50 -7.99 16.26
C ASP A 50 -9.99 -7.90 14.82
N PRO A 51 -10.20 -8.94 13.98
CA PRO A 51 -9.72 -8.96 12.60
C PRO A 51 -10.26 -7.81 11.73
N GLU A 52 -11.49 -7.34 11.97
CA GLU A 52 -12.04 -6.23 11.17
C GLU A 52 -11.40 -4.89 11.55
N GLU A 53 -11.07 -4.67 12.83
CA GLU A 53 -10.33 -3.49 13.24
C GLU A 53 -8.87 -3.57 12.76
N VAL A 54 -8.22 -4.74 12.77
CA VAL A 54 -6.89 -4.94 12.16
C VAL A 54 -6.91 -4.56 10.68
N LYS A 55 -7.91 -5.04 9.93
CA LYS A 55 -8.08 -4.71 8.52
C LYS A 55 -8.28 -3.21 8.31
N LYS A 56 -9.08 -2.55 9.15
CA LYS A 56 -9.28 -1.10 9.10
C LYS A 56 -7.99 -0.34 9.38
N ILE A 57 -7.21 -0.74 10.39
CA ILE A 57 -5.89 -0.18 10.69
C ILE A 57 -4.95 -0.33 9.49
N MET A 58 -4.89 -1.54 8.91
CA MET A 58 -4.04 -1.83 7.76
C MET A 58 -4.38 -0.96 6.55
N LEU A 59 -5.66 -0.73 6.29
CA LEU A 59 -6.15 0.02 5.13
C LEU A 59 -6.26 1.54 5.35
N THR A 60 -6.14 2.02 6.60
CA THR A 60 -6.10 3.44 6.91
C THR A 60 -4.67 3.96 6.76
N PRO A 61 -4.38 4.94 5.89
CA PRO A 61 -3.06 5.56 5.79
C PRO A 61 -2.68 6.26 7.10
N ILE A 62 -1.46 6.04 7.61
CA ILE A 62 -0.96 6.66 8.85
C ILE A 62 0.22 7.61 8.57
N MET A 63 1.12 7.23 7.66
CA MET A 63 2.34 7.94 7.26
C MET A 63 2.62 7.72 5.76
N ASP A 64 1.62 8.01 4.93
CA ASP A 64 1.70 7.93 3.45
C ASP A 64 2.11 6.57 2.87
N GLU A 65 1.96 5.49 3.64
CA GLU A 65 2.32 4.14 3.20
C GLU A 65 1.31 3.53 2.22
N ILE A 66 0.11 4.09 2.13
CA ILE A 66 -0.90 3.83 1.09
C ILE A 66 -1.33 5.17 0.51
N THR A 67 -1.41 5.27 -0.81
CA THR A 67 -2.03 6.42 -1.49
C THR A 67 -3.42 6.05 -2.01
N GLU A 68 -4.30 7.04 -2.20
CA GLU A 68 -5.65 6.83 -2.76
C GLU A 68 -5.62 6.30 -4.20
N ARG A 69 -4.61 6.73 -4.97
CA ARG A 69 -4.36 6.29 -6.34
C ARG A 69 -2.87 6.34 -6.63
N GLU A 70 -2.44 5.58 -7.63
CA GLU A 70 -1.06 5.63 -8.10
C GLU A 70 -0.79 6.99 -8.77
N PRO A 71 0.17 7.79 -8.29
CA PRO A 71 0.53 9.04 -8.94
C PRO A 71 1.38 8.77 -10.18
N TYR A 72 1.43 9.73 -11.11
CA TYR A 72 2.18 9.57 -12.36
C TYR A 72 3.69 9.32 -12.15
N ASN A 73 4.21 9.72 -10.99
CA ASN A 73 5.61 9.57 -10.59
C ASN A 73 5.85 8.39 -9.61
N GLY A 74 4.85 7.53 -9.36
CA GLY A 74 4.94 6.40 -8.42
C GLY A 74 5.99 5.33 -8.80
N TYR A 75 6.46 5.32 -10.06
CA TYR A 75 7.53 4.41 -10.51
C TYR A 75 8.91 4.75 -9.92
N LEU A 76 9.12 5.99 -9.48
CA LEU A 76 10.32 6.33 -8.73
C LEU A 76 10.14 5.70 -7.35
N VAL A 77 11.11 4.89 -6.89
CA VAL A 77 11.12 4.11 -5.62
C VAL A 77 10.79 4.93 -4.36
N TYR A 78 10.58 6.22 -4.50
CA TYR A 78 10.28 7.18 -3.46
C TYR A 78 8.80 7.28 -3.05
N GLN A 79 7.91 6.39 -3.51
CA GLN A 79 6.46 6.51 -3.27
C GLN A 79 5.97 7.93 -3.60
N GLY A 80 5.82 8.22 -4.90
CA GLY A 80 5.46 9.56 -5.38
C GLY A 80 4.31 10.20 -4.59
N GLY A 81 4.37 11.53 -4.43
CA GLY A 81 3.38 12.30 -3.65
C GLY A 81 3.81 12.64 -2.22
N VAL A 82 4.92 12.08 -1.73
CA VAL A 82 5.54 12.52 -0.47
C VAL A 82 6.16 13.92 -0.66
N PRO A 83 5.78 14.94 0.15
CA PRO A 83 6.24 16.32 -0.02
C PRO A 83 7.76 16.46 -0.07
N GLU A 84 8.48 15.73 0.78
CA GLU A 84 9.94 15.76 0.88
C GLU A 84 10.61 15.25 -0.40
N VAL A 85 10.00 14.24 -1.03
CA VAL A 85 10.46 13.66 -2.30
C VAL A 85 10.16 14.62 -3.45
N GLU A 86 8.99 15.24 -3.46
CA GLU A 86 8.67 16.26 -4.47
C GLU A 86 9.63 17.44 -4.40
N ASP A 87 9.91 17.94 -3.20
CA ASP A 87 10.86 19.03 -2.97
C ASP A 87 12.28 18.65 -3.42
N PHE A 88 12.71 17.41 -3.17
CA PHE A 88 13.98 16.90 -3.68
C PHE A 88 13.99 16.87 -5.20
N ILE A 89 12.97 16.28 -5.83
CA ILE A 89 12.88 16.20 -7.30
C ILE A 89 12.86 17.60 -7.92
N ARG A 90 12.10 18.55 -7.37
CA ARG A 90 12.05 19.95 -7.86
C ARG A 90 13.40 20.66 -7.79
N LYS A 91 14.20 20.39 -6.75
CA LYS A 91 15.53 21.01 -6.58
C LYS A 91 16.58 20.46 -7.53
N PHE A 92 16.51 19.16 -7.84
CA PHE A 92 17.61 18.46 -8.53
C PHE A 92 17.27 17.99 -9.95
N ARG A 93 15.99 17.99 -10.35
CA ARG A 93 15.55 17.67 -11.71
C ARG A 93 15.12 18.97 -12.39
N LYS A 94 15.90 19.43 -13.38
CA LYS A 94 15.54 20.54 -14.28
C LYS A 94 14.38 20.16 -15.20
#